data_AF-A0A2P9GZL8-F1
#
_entry.id   AF-A0A2P9GZL8-F1
#
_cell.length_a   1.000
_cell.length_b   1.000
_cell.length_c   1.000
_cell.angle_alpha   90.00
_cell.angle_beta   90.00
_cell.angle_gamma   90.00
#
_symmetry.space_group_name_H-M   'P 1'
#
loop_
_entity.id
_entity.type
_entity.pdbx_description
1 polymer ?
#
loop_
_entity_poly.entity_id
_entity_poly.type
_entity_poly.pdbx_seq_one_letter_code
_entity_poly.pdbx_strand_id
1 'polypeptide(L)'
;MSARMTHYLERLGNETDLDALRGIEGDAARMYFSVFNELITAQKEDFVFEERNRRPPLDNVNALLSFVYTLTMHDVRSALESVGLDPAVGFLHRDRPGRPGLALDLMEEFRPFLADRLVLSLINLKKVRKSGFKKTDSGAVLMSDETRKEVLIAYQGRKQEEIMHPFLGEKVHVGMLFFIQALLFSRSLRGELDAYPPFIWK
;
A
#
# COMPACT_ATOMS: atom_id res chain seq x y z
N MET A 1 20.83 2.66 0.32
CA MET A 1 19.78 3.15 -0.59
C MET A 1 20.37 3.23 -1.99
N SER A 2 19.69 2.75 -3.03
CA SER A 2 20.20 2.82 -4.42
C SER A 2 20.47 4.28 -4.79
N ALA A 3 21.60 4.59 -5.45
CA ALA A 3 21.98 5.96 -5.84
C ALA A 3 20.90 6.66 -6.67
N ARG A 4 20.13 5.90 -7.47
CA ARG A 4 18.99 6.42 -8.22
C ARG A 4 17.81 6.86 -7.33
N MET A 5 17.56 6.13 -6.23
CA MET A 5 16.47 6.45 -5.31
C MET A 5 16.78 7.74 -4.52
N THR A 6 18.05 7.95 -4.17
CA THR A 6 18.53 9.22 -3.61
C THR A 6 18.37 10.36 -4.60
N HIS A 7 18.73 10.16 -5.87
CA HIS A 7 18.54 11.15 -6.92
C HIS A 7 17.06 11.55 -7.13
N TYR A 8 16.12 10.60 -7.01
CA TYR A 8 14.70 10.92 -7.06
C TYR A 8 14.24 11.80 -5.90
N LEU A 9 14.73 11.56 -4.68
CA LEU A 9 14.41 12.43 -3.54
C LEU A 9 14.88 13.88 -3.75
N GLU A 10 16.09 14.06 -4.31
CA GLU A 10 16.61 15.39 -4.63
C GLU A 10 15.76 16.12 -5.68
N ARG A 11 15.33 15.39 -6.72
CA ARG A 11 14.47 15.94 -7.78
C ARG A 11 13.08 16.35 -7.26
N LEU A 12 12.49 15.54 -6.37
CA LEU A 12 11.16 15.84 -5.79
C LEU A 12 11.13 17.17 -5.04
N GLY A 13 12.25 17.61 -4.45
CA GLY A 13 12.30 18.87 -3.71
C GLY A 13 12.14 20.14 -4.56
N ASN A 14 12.33 20.04 -5.88
CA ASN A 14 12.29 21.19 -6.81
C ASN A 14 11.26 21.03 -7.94
N GLU A 15 10.55 19.90 -7.99
CA GLU A 15 9.62 19.59 -9.07
C GLU A 15 8.20 20.07 -8.74
N THR A 16 7.61 20.86 -9.63
CA THR A 16 6.25 21.39 -9.48
C THR A 16 5.27 20.81 -10.50
N ASP A 17 5.76 20.14 -11.54
CA ASP A 17 4.90 19.50 -12.54
C ASP A 17 4.37 18.15 -12.04
N LEU A 18 3.04 18.02 -11.96
CA LEU A 18 2.38 16.81 -11.48
C LEU A 18 2.66 15.59 -12.35
N ASP A 19 2.84 15.77 -13.67
CA ASP A 19 3.14 14.64 -14.55
C ASP A 19 4.59 14.16 -14.38
N ALA A 20 5.54 15.08 -14.16
CA ALA A 20 6.90 14.75 -13.76
C ALA A 20 6.96 14.03 -12.40
N LEU A 21 6.22 14.51 -11.39
CA LEU A 21 6.12 13.87 -10.07
C LEU A 21 5.61 12.42 -10.18
N ARG A 22 4.53 12.20 -10.94
CA ARG A 22 3.99 10.86 -11.23
C ARG A 22 4.99 9.99 -11.99
N GLY A 23 5.79 10.58 -12.87
CA GLY A 23 6.87 9.89 -13.59
C GLY A 23 7.94 9.35 -12.62
N ILE A 24 8.40 10.20 -11.70
CA ILE A 24 9.37 9.83 -10.65
C ILE A 24 8.80 8.72 -9.76
N GLU A 25 7.55 8.86 -9.32
CA GLU A 25 6.85 7.83 -8.54
C GLU A 25 6.78 6.49 -9.29
N GLY A 26 6.40 6.52 -10.56
CA GLY A 26 6.34 5.32 -11.40
C GLY A 26 7.70 4.63 -11.54
N ASP A 27 8.77 5.39 -11.71
CA ASP A 27 10.13 4.87 -11.75
C ASP A 27 10.60 4.29 -10.42
N ALA A 28 10.32 4.98 -9.31
CA ALA A 28 10.62 4.50 -7.98
C ALA A 28 9.87 3.19 -7.68
N ALA A 29 8.59 3.11 -8.04
CA ALA A 29 7.78 1.91 -7.87
C ALA A 29 8.30 0.75 -8.72
N ARG A 30 8.70 0.98 -9.99
CA ARG A 30 9.34 -0.05 -10.83
C ARG A 30 10.62 -0.60 -10.19
N MET A 31 11.46 0.28 -9.66
CA MET A 31 12.70 -0.13 -9.00
C MET A 31 12.42 -0.92 -7.72
N TYR A 32 11.47 -0.46 -6.90
CA TYR A 32 11.02 -1.18 -5.71
C TYR A 32 10.52 -2.59 -6.06
N PHE A 33 9.64 -2.70 -7.06
CA PHE A 33 9.08 -4.00 -7.45
C PHE A 33 10.09 -4.92 -8.14
N SER A 34 11.13 -4.37 -8.81
CA SER A 34 12.16 -5.18 -9.46
C SER A 34 12.94 -6.09 -8.50
N VAL A 35 13.00 -5.73 -7.21
CA VAL A 35 13.66 -6.54 -6.17
C VAL A 35 12.68 -7.34 -5.31
N PHE A 36 11.37 -7.17 -5.52
CA PHE A 36 10.34 -7.77 -4.68
C PHE A 36 10.36 -9.30 -4.73
N ASN A 37 10.63 -9.87 -5.91
CA ASN A 37 10.79 -11.32 -6.09
C ASN A 37 11.92 -11.92 -5.26
N GLU A 38 12.98 -11.14 -4.98
CA GLU A 38 14.10 -11.58 -4.16
C GLU A 38 13.76 -11.64 -2.67
N LEU A 39 12.70 -10.93 -2.26
CA LEU A 39 12.16 -10.99 -0.90
C LEU A 39 11.26 -12.21 -0.69
N ILE A 40 10.88 -12.92 -1.76
CA ILE A 40 10.16 -14.19 -1.69
C ILE A 40 11.20 -15.30 -1.50
N THR A 41 11.35 -15.74 -0.25
CA THR A 41 12.37 -16.71 0.17
C THR A 41 11.80 -18.11 0.36
N ALA A 42 10.48 -18.28 0.30
CA ALA A 42 9.82 -19.58 0.28
C ALA A 42 8.81 -19.67 -0.86
N GLN A 43 8.53 -20.90 -1.31
CA GLN A 43 7.53 -21.16 -2.36
C GLN A 43 7.82 -20.42 -3.69
N LYS A 44 9.10 -20.19 -4.03
CA LYS A 44 9.54 -19.35 -5.16
C LYS A 44 9.09 -19.86 -6.53
N GLU A 45 8.84 -21.16 -6.67
CA GLU A 45 8.28 -21.75 -7.90
C GLU A 45 6.79 -21.41 -8.10
N ASP A 46 6.06 -21.20 -7.00
CA ASP A 46 4.61 -21.00 -7.00
C ASP A 46 4.21 -19.52 -6.85
N PHE A 47 5.11 -18.70 -6.34
CA PHE A 47 4.93 -17.27 -6.09
C PHE A 47 6.04 -16.47 -6.77
N VAL A 48 6.12 -16.57 -8.09
CA VAL A 48 7.01 -15.74 -8.91
C VAL A 48 6.38 -14.36 -9.10
N PHE A 49 7.19 -13.31 -8.95
CA PHE A 49 6.77 -11.93 -9.18
C PHE A 49 7.70 -11.24 -10.15
N GLU A 50 7.24 -10.97 -11.38
CA GLU A 50 8.04 -10.26 -12.37
C GLU A 50 7.77 -8.75 -12.33
N GLU A 51 6.49 -8.38 -12.31
CA GLU A 51 6.05 -7.00 -12.28
C GLU A 51 4.66 -6.85 -11.65
N ARG A 52 4.29 -5.61 -11.31
CA ARG A 52 2.97 -5.31 -10.74
C ARG A 52 1.90 -5.23 -11.84
N ASN A 53 0.99 -6.20 -11.89
CA ASN A 53 -0.19 -6.22 -12.77
C ASN A 53 -1.51 -6.22 -11.97
N ARG A 54 -2.47 -5.36 -12.33
CA ARG A 54 -3.60 -5.00 -11.44
C ARG A 54 -4.98 -5.48 -11.90
N ARG A 55 -5.23 -5.59 -13.21
CA ARG A 55 -6.59 -5.78 -13.75
C ARG A 55 -6.60 -6.55 -15.09
N PRO A 56 -6.81 -7.87 -15.06
CA PRO A 56 -6.83 -8.74 -13.88
C PRO A 56 -5.41 -9.02 -13.34
N PRO A 57 -5.27 -9.51 -12.09
CA PRO A 57 -4.01 -10.11 -11.65
C PRO A 57 -3.72 -11.41 -12.43
N LEU A 58 -2.49 -11.60 -12.88
CA LEU A 58 -2.06 -12.71 -13.76
C LEU A 58 -1.21 -13.77 -13.03
N ASP A 59 -0.86 -13.51 -11.78
CA ASP A 59 -0.08 -14.39 -10.90
C ASP A 59 -0.56 -14.28 -9.44
N ASN A 60 -0.12 -15.24 -8.62
CA ASN A 60 -0.55 -15.40 -7.23
C ASN A 60 -0.13 -14.21 -6.35
N VAL A 61 1.04 -13.63 -6.60
CA VAL A 61 1.57 -12.49 -5.82
C VAL A 61 0.77 -11.23 -6.12
N ASN A 62 0.48 -10.96 -7.39
CA ASN A 62 -0.37 -9.85 -7.80
C ASN A 62 -1.82 -10.01 -7.34
N ALA A 63 -2.34 -11.23 -7.24
CA ALA A 63 -3.66 -11.49 -6.65
C ALA A 63 -3.68 -11.10 -5.15
N LEU A 64 -2.65 -11.50 -4.38
CA LEU A 64 -2.49 -11.12 -2.98
C LEU A 64 -2.33 -9.61 -2.80
N LEU A 65 -1.37 -8.98 -3.51
CA LEU A 65 -1.12 -7.54 -3.44
C LEU A 65 -2.38 -6.74 -3.79
N SER A 66 -3.11 -7.13 -4.85
CA SER A 66 -4.33 -6.43 -5.25
C SER A 66 -5.43 -6.53 -4.20
N PHE A 67 -5.56 -7.69 -3.55
CA PHE A 67 -6.54 -7.89 -2.49
C PHE A 67 -6.18 -7.07 -1.25
N VAL A 68 -4.94 -7.15 -0.77
CA VAL A 68 -4.50 -6.40 0.42
C VAL A 68 -4.55 -4.89 0.17
N TYR A 69 -4.14 -4.41 -1.00
CA TYR A 69 -4.29 -2.99 -1.35
C TYR A 69 -5.74 -2.53 -1.37
N THR A 70 -6.67 -3.41 -1.78
CA THR A 70 -8.10 -3.09 -1.74
C THR A 70 -8.57 -2.92 -0.28
N LEU A 71 -8.15 -3.81 0.62
CA LEU A 71 -8.46 -3.70 2.05
C LEU A 71 -7.89 -2.42 2.66
N THR A 72 -6.62 -2.12 2.39
CA THR A 72 -5.95 -0.91 2.88
C THR A 72 -6.61 0.35 2.33
N MET A 73 -6.96 0.39 1.05
CA MET A 73 -7.69 1.51 0.45
C MET A 73 -9.05 1.74 1.14
N HIS A 74 -9.79 0.68 1.46
CA HIS A 74 -11.05 0.81 2.19
C HIS A 74 -10.86 1.36 3.60
N ASP A 75 -9.85 0.90 4.34
CA ASP A 75 -9.54 1.43 5.68
C ASP A 75 -9.15 2.91 5.63
N VAL A 76 -8.30 3.30 4.68
CA VAL A 76 -7.88 4.70 4.48
C VAL A 76 -9.05 5.58 4.06
N ARG A 77 -9.90 5.09 3.15
CA ARG A 77 -11.13 5.77 2.74
C ARG A 77 -12.04 6.04 3.94
N SER A 78 -12.32 5.01 4.75
CA SER A 78 -13.15 5.16 5.94
C SER A 78 -12.53 6.11 6.97
N ALA A 79 -11.21 6.11 7.12
CA ALA A 79 -10.50 7.06 7.97
C ALA A 79 -10.69 8.51 7.50
N LEU A 80 -10.54 8.79 6.20
CA LEU A 80 -10.77 10.11 5.62
C LEU A 80 -12.22 10.59 5.84
N GLU A 81 -13.20 9.72 5.56
CA GLU A 81 -14.62 10.02 5.79
C GLU A 81 -14.90 10.35 7.27
N SER A 82 -14.26 9.63 8.20
CA SER A 82 -14.45 9.83 9.65
C SER A 82 -13.94 11.18 10.18
N VAL A 83 -13.01 11.82 9.46
CA VAL A 83 -12.48 13.15 9.81
C VAL A 83 -13.05 14.26 8.93
N GLY A 84 -14.10 13.96 8.15
CA GLY A 84 -14.83 14.92 7.33
C GLY A 84 -14.18 15.28 5.99
N LEU A 85 -13.21 14.48 5.53
CA LEU A 85 -12.58 14.67 4.22
C LEU A 85 -13.31 13.86 3.13
N ASP A 86 -13.44 14.43 1.93
CA ASP A 86 -13.95 13.70 0.77
C ASP A 86 -12.83 12.81 0.17
N PRO A 87 -12.98 11.48 0.18
CA PRO A 87 -11.95 10.57 -0.35
C PRO A 87 -11.69 10.71 -1.85
N ALA A 88 -12.57 11.36 -2.61
CA ALA A 88 -12.42 11.52 -4.06
C ALA A 88 -11.44 12.63 -4.44
N VAL A 89 -11.24 13.64 -3.58
CA VAL A 89 -10.46 14.85 -3.90
C VAL A 89 -8.96 14.62 -3.65
N GLY A 90 -8.30 13.96 -4.61
CA GLY A 90 -6.87 13.69 -4.57
C GLY A 90 -5.99 14.89 -4.93
N PHE A 91 -4.72 14.83 -4.54
CA PHE A 91 -3.69 15.81 -4.87
C PHE A 91 -2.71 15.26 -5.92
N LEU A 92 -2.33 13.99 -5.81
CA LEU A 92 -1.35 13.36 -6.71
C LEU A 92 -2.04 12.48 -7.76
N HIS A 93 -3.01 11.66 -7.36
CA HIS A 93 -3.78 10.86 -8.31
C HIS A 93 -4.68 11.73 -9.20
N ARG A 94 -4.75 11.42 -10.51
CA ARG A 94 -5.67 12.12 -11.42
C ARG A 94 -7.12 11.88 -11.01
N ASP A 95 -7.89 12.96 -10.94
CA ASP A 95 -9.33 12.91 -10.69
C ASP A 95 -10.03 12.06 -11.74
N ARG A 96 -10.80 11.08 -11.26
CA ARG A 96 -11.69 10.25 -12.08
C ARG A 96 -12.97 9.99 -11.29
N PRO A 97 -14.16 10.20 -11.86
CA PRO A 97 -15.41 9.91 -11.18
C PRO A 97 -15.43 8.49 -10.61
N GLY A 98 -15.79 8.37 -9.33
CA GLY A 98 -15.85 7.10 -8.60
C GLY A 98 -14.50 6.51 -8.16
N ARG A 99 -13.37 7.19 -8.39
CA ARG A 99 -12.07 6.80 -7.85
C ARG A 99 -11.77 7.59 -6.58
N PRO A 100 -11.48 6.94 -5.44
CA PRO A 100 -11.14 7.67 -4.21
C PRO A 100 -9.68 8.15 -4.28
N GLY A 101 -9.45 9.26 -4.99
CA GLY A 101 -8.11 9.82 -5.26
C GLY A 101 -7.30 10.09 -3.99
N LEU A 102 -7.89 10.77 -3.02
CA LEU A 102 -7.24 11.08 -1.74
C LEU A 102 -6.92 9.82 -0.93
N ALA A 103 -7.82 8.84 -0.93
CA ALA A 103 -7.56 7.58 -0.25
C ALA A 103 -6.38 6.84 -0.87
N LEU A 104 -6.20 6.94 -2.19
CA LEU A 104 -5.06 6.34 -2.86
C LEU A 104 -3.76 7.09 -2.59
N ASP A 105 -3.79 8.42 -2.56
CA ASP A 105 -2.64 9.25 -2.19
C ASP A 105 -2.16 8.91 -0.77
N LEU A 106 -3.06 8.96 0.20
CA LEU A 106 -2.73 8.68 1.61
C LEU A 106 -2.35 7.21 1.84
N MET A 107 -2.87 6.29 1.01
CA MET A 107 -2.53 4.86 1.10
C MET A 107 -1.05 4.58 0.77
N GLU A 108 -0.39 5.41 -0.05
CA GLU A 108 0.98 5.16 -0.48
C GLU A 108 1.95 5.02 0.71
N GLU A 109 1.71 5.72 1.83
CA GLU A 109 2.50 5.62 3.07
C GLU A 109 2.46 4.21 3.70
N PHE A 110 1.37 3.48 3.48
CA PHE A 110 1.13 2.20 4.13
C PHE A 110 1.47 1.00 3.24
N ARG A 111 1.65 1.18 1.92
CA ARG A 111 1.84 0.05 1.00
C ARG A 111 3.09 -0.79 1.36
N PRO A 112 4.30 -0.21 1.50
CA PRO A 112 5.47 -1.00 1.85
C PRO A 112 5.42 -1.56 3.28
N PHE A 113 4.98 -0.74 4.24
CA PHE A 113 5.00 -1.04 5.67
C PHE A 113 3.98 -2.12 6.08
N LEU A 114 2.76 -2.01 5.57
CA LEU A 114 1.64 -2.86 5.94
C LEU A 114 1.40 -3.92 4.87
N ALA A 115 1.04 -3.49 3.67
CA ALA A 115 0.46 -4.38 2.67
C ALA A 115 1.51 -5.34 2.07
N ASP A 116 2.59 -4.79 1.56
CA ASP A 116 3.68 -5.53 0.90
C ASP A 116 4.35 -6.48 1.89
N ARG A 117 4.66 -5.99 3.09
CA ARG A 117 5.20 -6.79 4.19
C ARG A 117 4.27 -7.92 4.62
N LEU A 118 2.95 -7.69 4.68
CA LEU A 118 1.98 -8.73 4.98
C LEU A 118 1.98 -9.82 3.89
N VAL A 119 1.96 -9.44 2.62
CA VAL A 119 2.00 -10.40 1.49
C VAL A 119 3.26 -11.25 1.53
N LEU A 120 4.43 -10.64 1.71
CA LEU A 120 5.69 -11.37 1.86
C LEU A 120 5.64 -12.32 3.06
N SER A 121 5.06 -11.89 4.19
CA SER A 121 4.95 -12.72 5.39
C SER A 121 4.03 -13.93 5.16
N LEU A 122 2.88 -13.72 4.50
CA LEU A 122 1.95 -14.79 4.16
C LEU A 122 2.59 -15.87 3.29
N ILE A 123 3.40 -15.45 2.29
CA ILE A 123 4.11 -16.35 1.38
C ILE A 123 5.27 -17.05 2.11
N ASN A 124 6.16 -16.28 2.75
CA ASN A 124 7.39 -16.81 3.34
C ASN A 124 7.12 -17.71 4.55
N LEU A 125 6.09 -17.41 5.34
CA LEU A 125 5.63 -18.26 6.45
C LEU A 125 4.68 -19.38 6.02
N LYS A 126 4.46 -19.56 4.71
CA LYS A 126 3.61 -20.60 4.12
C LYS A 126 2.17 -20.62 4.66
N LYS A 127 1.64 -19.45 5.02
CA LYS A 127 0.25 -19.26 5.46
C LYS A 127 -0.71 -19.39 4.28
N VAL A 128 -0.28 -18.95 3.10
CA VAL A 128 -0.95 -19.21 1.82
C VAL A 128 -0.11 -20.16 0.97
N ARG A 129 -0.78 -20.93 0.12
CA ARG A 129 -0.16 -21.93 -0.78
C ARG A 129 -0.81 -21.85 -2.16
N LYS A 130 -0.13 -22.35 -3.19
CA LYS A 130 -0.65 -22.40 -4.58
C LYS A 130 -2.03 -23.02 -4.71
N SER A 131 -2.36 -24.03 -3.90
CA SER A 131 -3.67 -24.68 -3.90
C SER A 131 -4.83 -23.72 -3.63
N GLY A 132 -4.54 -22.57 -3.01
CA GLY A 132 -5.49 -21.49 -2.75
C GLY A 132 -5.78 -20.59 -3.95
N PHE A 133 -5.14 -20.82 -5.09
CA PHE A 133 -5.20 -19.96 -6.27
C PHE A 133 -5.63 -20.77 -7.49
N LYS A 134 -6.48 -20.16 -8.32
CA LYS A 134 -6.95 -20.75 -9.58
C LYS A 134 -6.75 -19.77 -10.72
N LYS A 135 -6.02 -20.20 -11.75
CA LYS A 135 -5.94 -19.48 -13.02
C LYS A 135 -7.18 -19.80 -13.86
N THR A 136 -7.86 -18.77 -14.35
CA THR A 136 -9.00 -18.88 -15.25
C THR A 136 -8.52 -19.03 -16.70
N ASP A 137 -9.44 -19.37 -17.60
CA ASP A 137 -9.16 -19.49 -19.03
C ASP A 137 -8.70 -18.15 -19.65
N SER A 138 -9.13 -17.02 -19.07
CA SER A 138 -8.67 -15.68 -19.42
C SER A 138 -7.30 -15.31 -18.87
N GLY A 139 -6.64 -16.22 -18.15
CA GLY A 139 -5.35 -16.00 -17.52
C GLY A 139 -5.38 -15.26 -16.18
N ALA A 140 -6.56 -14.80 -15.74
CA ALA A 140 -6.73 -14.16 -14.44
C ALA A 140 -6.51 -15.16 -13.28
N VAL A 141 -5.92 -14.71 -12.20
CA VAL A 141 -5.73 -15.51 -11.00
C VAL A 141 -6.74 -15.12 -9.93
N LEU A 142 -7.53 -16.10 -9.48
CA LEU A 142 -8.54 -15.96 -8.43
C LEU A 142 -8.07 -16.65 -7.15
N MET A 143 -8.40 -16.08 -6.00
CA MET A 143 -8.17 -16.70 -4.69
C MET A 143 -9.42 -17.43 -4.19
N SER A 144 -9.21 -18.59 -3.58
CA SER A 144 -10.28 -19.31 -2.88
C SER A 144 -10.77 -18.56 -1.65
N ASP A 145 -11.97 -18.91 -1.16
CA ASP A 145 -12.58 -18.28 0.00
C ASP A 145 -11.77 -18.55 1.28
N GLU A 146 -11.22 -19.76 1.41
CA GLU A 146 -10.35 -20.15 2.51
C GLU A 146 -9.07 -19.31 2.51
N THR A 147 -8.48 -19.10 1.33
CA THR A 147 -7.27 -18.27 1.19
C THR A 147 -7.57 -16.81 1.51
N ARG A 148 -8.69 -16.27 1.01
CA ARG A 148 -9.14 -14.91 1.35
C ARG A 148 -9.37 -14.76 2.85
N LYS A 149 -9.97 -15.75 3.51
CA LYS A 149 -10.17 -15.77 4.96
C LYS A 149 -8.85 -15.74 5.72
N GLU A 150 -7.87 -16.54 5.33
CA GLU A 150 -6.53 -16.52 5.95
C GLU A 150 -5.87 -15.14 5.81
N VAL A 151 -5.93 -14.53 4.62
CA VAL A 151 -5.40 -13.18 4.38
C VAL A 151 -6.11 -12.15 5.27
N LEU A 152 -7.44 -12.23 5.41
CA LEU A 152 -8.22 -11.33 6.26
C LEU A 152 -7.86 -11.48 7.74
N ILE A 153 -7.71 -12.71 8.23
CA ILE A 153 -7.29 -12.97 9.63
C ILE A 153 -5.90 -12.36 9.87
N ALA A 154 -4.95 -12.60 8.96
CA ALA A 154 -3.60 -12.05 9.10
C ALA A 154 -3.58 -10.52 9.01
N TYR A 155 -4.40 -9.93 8.13
CA TYR A 155 -4.57 -8.47 8.01
C TYR A 155 -5.12 -7.86 9.30
N GLN A 156 -6.16 -8.46 9.88
CA GLN A 156 -6.71 -8.01 11.16
C GLN A 156 -5.71 -8.18 12.30
N GLY A 157 -5.01 -9.32 12.36
CA GLY A 157 -3.95 -9.56 13.33
C GLY A 157 -2.86 -8.47 13.27
N ARG A 158 -2.39 -8.15 12.06
CA ARG A 158 -1.39 -7.09 11.85
C ARG A 158 -1.90 -5.72 12.29
N LYS A 159 -3.19 -5.41 12.14
CA LYS A 159 -3.79 -4.16 12.63
C LYS A 159 -3.83 -4.08 14.16
N GLN A 160 -3.85 -5.20 14.87
CA GLN A 160 -3.82 -5.24 16.34
C GLN A 160 -2.40 -5.09 16.93
N GLU A 161 -1.35 -5.21 16.13
CA GLU A 161 0.01 -4.99 16.62
C GLU A 161 0.20 -3.53 17.03
N GLU A 162 0.97 -3.30 18.10
CA GLU A 162 1.26 -1.96 18.60
C GLU A 162 2.63 -1.48 18.13
N ILE A 163 2.72 -0.19 17.80
CA ILE A 163 3.94 0.49 17.43
C ILE A 163 4.04 1.85 18.12
N MET A 164 5.26 2.39 18.26
CA MET A 164 5.47 3.78 18.66
C MET A 164 5.28 4.68 17.45
N HIS A 165 4.24 5.52 17.42
CA HIS A 165 4.00 6.42 16.31
C HIS A 165 5.14 7.44 16.19
N PRO A 166 5.81 7.57 15.02
CA PRO A 166 7.05 8.33 14.89
C PRO A 166 6.88 9.84 15.16
N PHE A 167 5.75 10.42 14.75
CA PHE A 167 5.43 11.83 14.99
C PHE A 167 4.85 12.11 16.39
N LEU A 168 3.82 11.35 16.82
CA LEU A 168 3.16 11.56 18.11
C LEU A 168 4.01 11.13 19.32
N GLY A 169 4.94 10.17 19.16
CA GLY A 169 5.70 9.62 20.28
C GLY A 169 4.85 8.76 21.23
N GLU A 170 3.72 8.23 20.75
CA GLU A 170 2.77 7.44 21.53
C GLU A 170 2.63 6.02 20.98
N LYS A 171 2.30 5.08 21.88
CA LYS A 171 2.02 3.69 21.50
C LYS A 171 0.61 3.60 20.92
N VAL A 172 0.51 3.10 19.69
CA VAL A 172 -0.76 2.98 18.95
C VAL A 172 -0.85 1.63 18.24
N HIS A 173 -2.07 1.14 18.05
CA HIS A 173 -2.29 -0.01 17.16
C HIS A 173 -2.06 0.39 15.70
N VAL A 174 -1.48 -0.52 14.90
CA VAL A 174 -1.26 -0.32 13.46
C VAL A 174 -2.55 0.05 12.73
N GLY A 175 -3.69 -0.52 13.14
CA GLY A 175 -5.00 -0.20 12.57
C GLY A 175 -5.45 1.26 12.81
N MET A 176 -4.90 1.95 13.80
CA MET A 176 -5.19 3.36 14.09
C MET A 176 -4.39 4.33 13.21
N LEU A 177 -3.35 3.86 12.53
CA LEU A 177 -2.49 4.73 11.71
C LEU A 177 -3.26 5.42 10.59
N PHE A 178 -4.23 4.73 9.97
CA PHE A 178 -5.06 5.32 8.93
C PHE A 178 -5.84 6.53 9.43
N PHE A 179 -6.47 6.39 10.61
CA PHE A 179 -7.19 7.47 11.26
C PHE A 179 -6.27 8.61 11.68
N ILE A 180 -5.12 8.29 12.28
CA ILE A 180 -4.14 9.28 12.73
C ILE A 180 -3.63 10.10 11.54
N GLN A 181 -3.26 9.45 10.44
CA GLN A 181 -2.76 10.14 9.25
C GLN A 181 -3.87 10.98 8.59
N ALA A 182 -5.10 10.47 8.49
CA ALA A 182 -6.23 11.26 8.01
C ALA A 182 -6.48 12.50 8.89
N LEU A 183 -6.39 12.37 10.22
CA LEU A 183 -6.54 13.47 11.16
C LEU A 183 -5.43 14.50 11.02
N LEU A 184 -4.16 14.07 10.97
CA LEU A 184 -3.01 14.95 10.77
C LEU A 184 -3.10 15.69 9.44
N PHE A 185 -3.57 15.02 8.39
CA PHE A 185 -3.82 15.63 7.09
C PHE A 185 -4.92 16.71 7.18
N SER A 186 -6.06 16.39 7.79
CA SER A 186 -7.16 17.34 8.01
C SER A 186 -6.74 18.58 8.84
N ARG A 187 -5.89 18.40 9.87
CA ARG A 187 -5.30 19.50 10.64
C ARG A 187 -4.40 20.38 9.80
N SER A 188 -3.57 19.78 8.95
CA SER A 188 -2.67 20.49 8.05
C SER A 188 -3.45 21.36 7.05
N LEU A 189 -4.52 20.82 6.46
CA LEU A 189 -5.40 21.57 5.55
C LEU A 189 -6.08 22.78 6.21
N ARG A 190 -6.32 22.72 7.53
CA ARG A 190 -6.92 23.82 8.32
C ARG A 190 -5.88 24.82 8.84
N GLY A 191 -4.59 24.63 8.53
CA GLY A 191 -3.51 25.47 9.02
C GLY A 191 -3.20 25.29 10.52
N GLU A 192 -3.64 24.18 11.13
CA GLU A 192 -3.32 23.85 12.52
C GLU A 192 -1.92 23.23 12.69
N LEU A 193 -1.30 22.81 11.57
CA LEU A 193 0.07 22.29 11.51
C LEU A 193 0.84 23.02 10.39
N ASP A 194 2.11 23.30 10.62
CA ASP A 194 2.99 23.97 9.63
C ASP A 194 3.12 23.14 8.34
N ALA A 195 3.15 21.81 8.47
CA ALA A 195 3.16 20.87 7.37
C ALA A 195 2.57 19.53 7.81
N TYR A 196 2.08 18.75 6.84
CA TYR A 196 1.64 17.38 7.06
C TYR A 196 2.85 16.47 7.35
N PRO A 197 2.91 15.76 8.50
CA PRO A 197 4.00 14.85 8.82
C PRO A 197 3.69 13.42 8.30
N PRO A 198 4.27 13.00 7.15
CA PRO A 198 3.97 11.69 6.58
C PRO A 198 4.42 10.56 7.48
N PHE A 199 3.71 9.42 7.44
CA PHE A 199 4.13 8.24 8.17
C PHE A 199 5.35 7.58 7.51
N ILE A 200 6.50 7.63 8.21
CA ILE A 200 7.74 6.96 7.79
C ILE A 200 8.15 5.95 8.86
N TRP A 201 8.18 4.67 8.49
CA TRP A 201 8.57 3.57 9.37
C TRP A 201 10.01 3.10 9.11
N LYS A 202 10.72 2.72 10.18
CA LYS A 202 12.13 2.28 10.16
C LYS A 202 12.26 0.76 10.04
#